data_AF-A0A9D1QKW8-F1
#
_entry.id   AF-A0A9D1QKW8-F1
#
_cell.length_a   1.000
_cell.length_b   1.000
_cell.length_c   1.000
_cell.angle_alpha   90.00
_cell.angle_beta   90.00
_cell.angle_gamma   90.00
#
_symmetry.space_group_name_H-M   'P 1'
#
loop_
_entity.id
_entity.type
_entity.pdbx_description
1 polymer ?
#
loop_
_entity_poly.entity_id
_entity_poly.type
_entity_poly.pdbx_seq_one_letter_code
_entity_poly.pdbx_strand_id
1 'polypeptide(L)'
;MRQKSPKNRPSLSKTPFSSSPAVFEQAFLQRLGQTPTQFIHTKMKTGSDLQAVRYLYDTLAAGIAAQNNCMSQPFDRYYRPPVMPVSTQPEKSASPIRRMQHKLVRDKIPTLLKTKGIPCLYTTLSEENYLRALNHLFQQLMADYQNSQSFEKLADLLEVMGAIVKARGSTWEELTALRKKRKEQYGGYEKRIFLKEVNKP
;
A
#
# COMPACT_ATOMS: atom_id res chain seq x y z
N MET A 1 -1.14 -65.94 15.10
CA MET A 1 -1.62 -64.56 15.40
C MET A 1 -0.70 -63.57 14.70
N ARG A 2 -1.28 -62.70 13.85
CA ARG A 2 -0.57 -61.76 12.98
C ARG A 2 0.11 -60.64 13.79
N GLN A 3 1.43 -60.50 13.69
CA GLN A 3 2.11 -59.27 14.10
C GLN A 3 1.96 -58.23 12.99
N LYS A 4 1.37 -57.09 13.33
CA LYS A 4 1.12 -55.96 12.41
C LYS A 4 2.40 -55.14 12.26
N SER A 5 2.82 -54.95 11.01
CA SER A 5 3.85 -53.99 10.59
C SER A 5 3.53 -52.56 11.06
N PRO A 6 4.55 -51.73 11.34
CA PRO A 6 4.33 -50.33 11.72
C PRO A 6 3.73 -49.55 10.56
N LYS A 7 2.64 -48.83 10.85
CA LYS A 7 1.94 -47.95 9.92
C LYS A 7 2.91 -46.87 9.40
N ASN A 8 3.09 -46.86 8.08
CA ASN A 8 3.69 -45.76 7.33
C ASN A 8 3.12 -44.41 7.81
N ARG A 9 3.98 -43.58 8.38
CA ARG A 9 3.75 -42.13 8.49
C ARG A 9 3.85 -41.57 7.06
N PRO A 10 2.85 -40.84 6.53
CA PRO A 10 3.02 -40.22 5.23
C PRO A 10 4.17 -39.22 5.33
N SER A 11 5.20 -39.45 4.51
CA SER A 11 6.26 -38.48 4.29
C SER A 11 5.59 -37.22 3.72
N LEU A 12 5.69 -36.11 4.45
CA LEU A 12 5.48 -34.79 3.86
C LEU A 12 6.48 -34.69 2.71
N SER A 13 5.98 -34.78 1.48
CA SER A 13 6.75 -34.48 0.28
C SER A 13 7.26 -33.06 0.43
N LYS A 14 8.53 -32.91 0.81
CA LYS A 14 9.21 -31.62 0.74
C LYS A 14 9.38 -31.33 -0.75
N THR A 15 8.39 -30.68 -1.34
CA THR A 15 8.52 -30.12 -2.68
C THR A 15 9.78 -29.24 -2.69
N PRO A 16 10.69 -29.40 -3.67
CA PRO A 16 11.88 -28.57 -3.76
C PRO A 16 11.48 -27.11 -3.93
N PHE A 17 12.27 -26.20 -3.37
CA PHE A 17 11.99 -24.77 -3.46
C PHE A 17 11.99 -24.32 -4.92
N SER A 18 10.97 -23.59 -5.36
CA SER A 18 10.85 -23.10 -6.74
C SER A 18 10.73 -21.59 -6.80
N SER A 19 11.58 -20.94 -7.61
CA SER A 19 11.47 -19.52 -7.95
C SER A 19 10.58 -19.25 -9.17
N SER A 20 10.02 -20.30 -9.78
CA SER A 20 9.24 -20.19 -11.02
C SER A 20 7.91 -19.46 -10.78
N PRO A 21 7.58 -18.41 -11.56
CA PRO A 21 6.28 -17.75 -11.50
C PRO A 21 5.12 -18.71 -11.77
N ALA A 22 5.31 -19.69 -12.66
CA ALA A 22 4.28 -20.67 -12.99
C ALA A 22 3.91 -21.56 -11.78
N VAL A 23 4.88 -21.89 -10.92
CA VAL A 23 4.62 -22.68 -9.70
C VAL A 23 3.82 -21.85 -8.69
N PHE A 24 4.14 -20.57 -8.54
CA PHE A 24 3.36 -19.64 -7.73
C PHE A 24 1.93 -19.46 -8.28
N GLU A 25 1.77 -19.23 -9.58
CA GLU A 25 0.47 -19.04 -10.23
C GLU A 25 -0.42 -20.27 -10.08
N GLN A 26 0.14 -21.47 -10.21
CA GLN A 26 -0.58 -22.73 -10.00
C GLN A 26 -1.00 -22.90 -8.54
N ALA A 27 -0.11 -22.62 -7.59
CA ALA A 27 -0.44 -22.66 -6.16
C ALA A 27 -1.55 -21.66 -5.79
N PHE A 28 -1.50 -20.46 -6.38
CA PHE A 28 -2.50 -19.41 -6.19
C PHE A 28 -3.87 -19.83 -6.76
N LEU A 29 -3.88 -20.40 -7.96
CA LEU A 29 -5.08 -20.95 -8.60
C LEU A 29 -5.69 -22.10 -7.79
N GLN A 30 -4.88 -23.03 -7.30
CA GLN A 30 -5.35 -24.14 -6.45
C GLN A 30 -5.97 -23.65 -5.14
N ARG A 31 -5.44 -22.57 -4.56
CA ARG A 31 -5.92 -22.04 -3.28
C ARG A 31 -7.21 -21.22 -3.40
N LEU A 32 -7.31 -20.38 -4.44
CA LEU A 32 -8.36 -19.36 -4.56
C LEU A 32 -9.34 -19.61 -5.71
N GLY A 33 -9.12 -20.65 -6.52
CA GLY A 33 -9.95 -20.96 -7.69
C GLY A 33 -9.83 -19.94 -8.83
N GLN A 34 -8.86 -19.03 -8.75
CA GLN A 34 -8.61 -17.96 -9.73
C GLN A 34 -7.11 -17.62 -9.77
N THR A 35 -6.64 -17.10 -10.90
CA THR A 35 -5.23 -16.68 -11.05
C THR A 35 -4.97 -15.35 -10.33
N PRO A 36 -3.70 -15.00 -10.04
CA PRO A 36 -3.31 -13.68 -9.54
C PRO A 36 -3.93 -12.51 -10.32
N THR A 37 -3.87 -12.56 -11.66
CA THR A 37 -4.43 -11.54 -12.55
C THR A 37 -5.95 -11.43 -12.42
N GLN A 38 -6.65 -12.57 -12.36
CA GLN A 38 -8.11 -12.59 -12.19
C GLN A 38 -8.52 -12.04 -10.82
N PHE A 39 -7.80 -12.41 -9.77
CA PHE A 39 -8.02 -11.91 -8.42
C PHE A 39 -7.91 -10.38 -8.38
N ILE A 40 -6.80 -9.83 -8.90
CA ILE A 40 -6.54 -8.39 -8.92
C ILE A 40 -7.61 -7.67 -9.75
N HIS A 41 -7.88 -8.12 -10.99
CA HIS A 41 -8.88 -7.49 -11.84
C HIS A 41 -10.28 -7.50 -11.23
N THR A 42 -10.67 -8.61 -10.58
CA THR A 42 -11.98 -8.70 -9.91
C THR A 42 -12.07 -7.69 -8.77
N LYS A 43 -11.02 -7.60 -7.93
CA LYS A 43 -10.99 -6.65 -6.80
C LYS A 43 -10.93 -5.19 -7.24
N MET A 44 -10.25 -4.90 -8.35
CA MET A 44 -10.22 -3.57 -8.96
C MET A 44 -11.58 -3.20 -9.56
N LYS A 45 -12.31 -4.15 -10.17
CA LYS A 45 -13.66 -3.93 -10.72
C LYS A 45 -14.73 -3.72 -9.65
N THR A 46 -14.57 -4.31 -8.46
CA THR A 46 -15.50 -4.10 -7.34
C THR A 46 -15.31 -2.76 -6.62
N GLY A 47 -14.51 -1.84 -7.18
CA GLY A 47 -14.31 -0.49 -6.64
C GLY A 47 -13.35 -0.40 -5.46
N SER A 48 -12.52 -1.43 -5.23
CA SER A 48 -11.52 -1.40 -4.16
C SER A 48 -10.37 -0.45 -4.52
N ASP A 49 -9.87 0.31 -3.55
CA ASP A 49 -8.68 1.16 -3.70
C ASP A 49 -7.44 0.34 -4.09
N LEU A 50 -6.60 0.88 -4.99
CA LEU A 50 -5.43 0.16 -5.54
C LEU A 50 -4.46 -0.30 -4.44
N GLN A 51 -4.24 0.52 -3.41
CA GLN A 51 -3.34 0.16 -2.32
C GLN A 51 -3.95 -0.95 -1.46
N ALA A 52 -5.27 -0.92 -1.23
CA ALA A 52 -5.97 -1.99 -0.52
C ALA A 52 -5.88 -3.33 -1.28
N VAL A 53 -6.03 -3.31 -2.61
CA VAL A 53 -5.87 -4.52 -3.45
C VAL A 53 -4.43 -5.02 -3.43
N ARG A 54 -3.44 -4.12 -3.49
CA ARG A 54 -2.01 -4.47 -3.41
C ARG A 54 -1.67 -5.12 -2.08
N TYR A 55 -2.06 -4.51 -0.97
CA TYR A 55 -1.83 -5.05 0.38
C TYR A 55 -2.46 -6.45 0.56
N LEU A 56 -3.71 -6.60 0.10
CA LEU A 56 -4.42 -7.87 0.16
C LEU A 56 -3.71 -8.94 -0.68
N TYR A 57 -3.29 -8.59 -1.89
CA TYR A 57 -2.52 -9.48 -2.75
C TYR A 57 -1.19 -9.89 -2.11
N ASP A 58 -0.39 -8.94 -1.61
CA ASP A 58 0.93 -9.21 -1.05
C ASP A 58 0.84 -10.15 0.17
N THR A 59 -0.18 -9.95 1.02
CA THR A 59 -0.47 -10.81 2.17
C THR A 59 -0.82 -12.25 1.74
N LEU A 60 -1.69 -12.39 0.73
CA LEU A 60 -2.07 -13.70 0.20
C LEU A 60 -0.89 -14.40 -0.51
N ALA A 61 -0.14 -13.65 -1.31
CA ALA A 61 1.00 -14.13 -2.06
C ALA A 61 2.09 -14.68 -1.14
N ALA A 62 2.41 -13.99 -0.04
CA ALA A 62 3.37 -14.45 0.95
C ALA A 62 2.93 -15.76 1.62
N GLY A 63 1.65 -15.86 2.01
CA GLY A 63 1.10 -17.07 2.63
C GLY A 63 1.10 -18.28 1.68
N ILE A 64 0.68 -18.09 0.43
CA ILE A 64 0.64 -19.14 -0.59
C ILE A 64 2.06 -19.62 -0.94
N ALA A 65 2.99 -18.67 -1.09
CA ALA A 65 4.41 -18.96 -1.34
C ALA A 65 5.04 -19.82 -0.24
N ALA A 66 4.81 -19.46 1.02
CA ALA A 66 5.32 -20.20 2.18
C ALA A 66 4.76 -21.64 2.24
N GLN A 67 3.48 -21.82 1.97
CA GLN A 67 2.83 -23.14 2.03
C GLN A 67 3.24 -24.08 0.88
N ASN A 68 3.62 -23.52 -0.27
CA ASN A 68 3.97 -24.30 -1.46
C ASN A 68 5.48 -24.35 -1.72
N ASN A 69 6.28 -23.85 -0.77
CA ASN A 69 7.73 -23.74 -0.86
C ASN A 69 8.18 -23.09 -2.18
N CYS A 70 7.56 -21.96 -2.55
CA CYS A 70 7.88 -21.24 -3.78
C CYS A 70 8.09 -19.75 -3.54
N MET A 71 8.66 -19.05 -4.50
CA MET A 71 8.84 -17.59 -4.44
C MET A 71 7.54 -16.88 -4.79
N SER A 72 7.07 -16.01 -3.90
CA SER A 72 5.96 -15.09 -4.17
C SER A 72 6.30 -14.17 -5.34
N GLN A 73 5.30 -13.83 -6.15
CA GLN A 73 5.47 -12.94 -7.30
C GLN A 73 4.95 -11.54 -6.98
N PRO A 74 5.64 -10.46 -7.43
CA PRO A 74 5.26 -9.09 -7.11
C PRO A 74 3.94 -8.71 -7.78
N PHE A 75 3.13 -7.88 -7.10
CA PHE A 75 1.84 -7.38 -7.59
C PHE A 75 1.90 -6.81 -9.01
N ASP A 76 2.95 -6.02 -9.31
CA ASP A 76 3.14 -5.33 -10.58
C ASP A 76 3.35 -6.29 -11.77
N ARG A 77 3.59 -7.60 -11.50
CA ARG A 77 3.60 -8.65 -12.54
C ARG A 77 2.20 -8.94 -13.10
N TYR A 78 1.16 -8.75 -12.29
CA TYR A 78 -0.21 -9.16 -12.60
C TYR A 78 -1.19 -7.99 -12.71
N TYR A 79 -0.77 -6.80 -12.30
CA TYR A 79 -1.54 -5.58 -12.47
C TYR A 79 -0.95 -4.71 -13.59
N ARG A 80 -1.73 -4.50 -14.64
CA ARG A 80 -1.44 -3.48 -15.65
C ARG A 80 -2.38 -2.29 -15.42
N PRO A 81 -1.88 -1.09 -15.09
CA PRO A 81 -2.73 0.08 -14.93
C PRO A 81 -3.55 0.33 -16.21
N PRO A 82 -4.86 0.63 -16.13
CA PRO A 82 -5.63 1.02 -17.30
C PRO A 82 -5.00 2.27 -17.90
N VAL A 83 -4.59 2.17 -19.17
CA VAL A 83 -4.13 3.31 -19.95
C VAL A 83 -5.37 4.18 -20.17
N MET A 84 -5.43 5.34 -19.50
CA MET A 84 -6.50 6.31 -19.75
C MET A 84 -6.45 6.70 -21.24
N PRO A 85 -7.60 6.79 -21.94
CA PRO A 85 -7.62 7.21 -23.33
C PRO A 85 -7.09 8.65 -23.41
N VAL A 86 -5.89 8.80 -23.96
CA VAL A 86 -5.34 10.08 -24.37
C VAL A 86 -6.13 10.53 -25.58
N SER A 87 -6.84 11.66 -25.46
CA SER A 87 -7.45 12.32 -26.61
C SER A 87 -6.32 12.70 -27.58
N THR A 88 -6.30 12.05 -28.74
CA THR A 88 -5.31 12.25 -29.78
C THR A 88 -5.57 13.57 -30.50
N GLN A 89 -4.65 14.52 -30.35
CA GLN A 89 -4.34 15.52 -31.37
C GLN A 89 -2.84 15.35 -31.71
N PRO A 90 -2.44 15.38 -32.99
CA PRO A 90 -1.08 15.06 -33.37
C PRO A 90 -0.23 16.33 -33.37
N GLU A 91 0.75 16.45 -32.47
CA GLU A 91 1.82 17.40 -32.70
C GLU A 91 3.21 16.80 -32.47
N LYS A 92 4.02 16.99 -33.52
CA LYS A 92 5.41 16.62 -33.67
C LYS A 92 6.28 17.51 -32.78
N SER A 93 7.15 16.90 -31.99
CA SER A 93 8.56 17.30 -31.79
C SER A 93 9.11 16.59 -30.56
N ALA A 94 10.34 16.09 -30.67
CA ALA A 94 11.03 15.37 -29.61
C ALA A 94 11.18 16.24 -28.35
N SER A 95 10.28 16.05 -27.39
CA SER A 95 10.29 16.73 -26.10
C SER A 95 11.02 15.88 -25.05
N PRO A 96 11.80 16.49 -24.12
CA PRO A 96 12.43 15.76 -23.04
C PRO A 96 11.36 15.08 -22.20
N ILE A 97 11.62 13.84 -21.78
CA ILE A 97 10.69 12.98 -21.02
C ILE A 97 10.15 13.78 -19.83
N ARG A 98 8.94 14.33 -19.96
CA ARG A 98 8.22 14.91 -18.83
C ARG A 98 7.84 13.75 -17.93
N ARG A 99 8.60 13.53 -16.86
CA ARG A 99 8.16 12.62 -15.78
C ARG A 99 6.91 13.22 -15.16
N MET A 100 5.76 12.76 -15.63
CA MET A 100 4.44 13.22 -15.22
C MET A 100 4.22 12.82 -13.75
N GLN A 101 4.58 13.71 -12.83
CA GLN A 101 4.36 13.54 -11.40
C GLN A 101 3.15 14.36 -10.98
N HIS A 102 1.97 13.76 -11.05
CA HIS A 102 0.75 14.34 -10.47
C HIS A 102 0.74 14.07 -8.98
N LYS A 103 1.36 14.97 -8.20
CA LYS A 103 1.41 14.87 -6.75
C LYS A 103 1.23 16.23 -6.10
N LEU A 104 0.62 16.23 -4.92
CA LEU A 104 0.61 17.39 -4.05
C LEU A 104 2.03 17.62 -3.51
N VAL A 105 2.49 18.86 -3.55
CA VAL A 105 3.81 19.28 -3.04
C VAL A 105 3.62 20.43 -2.05
N ARG A 106 4.61 20.66 -1.18
CA ARG A 106 4.63 21.84 -0.31
C ARG A 106 4.82 23.12 -1.13
N ASP A 107 4.28 24.23 -0.64
CA ASP A 107 4.18 25.51 -1.37
C ASP A 107 5.52 26.09 -1.85
N LYS A 108 6.61 25.78 -1.15
CA LYS A 108 7.95 26.26 -1.53
C LYS A 108 8.61 25.42 -2.63
N ILE A 109 8.09 24.23 -2.96
CA ILE A 109 8.70 23.32 -3.93
C ILE A 109 8.78 23.94 -5.34
N PRO A 110 7.74 24.56 -5.90
CA PRO A 110 7.84 25.22 -7.21
C PRO A 110 8.95 26.28 -7.26
N THR A 111 9.08 27.09 -6.21
CA THR A 111 10.13 28.11 -6.10
C THR A 111 11.52 27.49 -6.03
N LEU A 112 11.70 26.44 -5.23
CA LEU A 112 12.97 25.70 -5.13
C LEU A 112 13.37 25.00 -6.43
N LEU A 113 12.40 24.56 -7.25
CA LEU A 113 12.68 24.01 -8.58
C LEU A 113 13.11 25.11 -9.55
N LYS A 114 12.44 26.27 -9.50
CA LYS A 114 12.79 27.44 -10.31
C LYS A 114 14.22 27.93 -10.05
N THR A 115 14.64 28.02 -8.78
CA THR A 115 16.02 28.42 -8.43
C THR A 115 17.07 27.43 -8.91
N LYS A 116 16.69 26.15 -9.11
CA LYS A 116 17.55 25.12 -9.71
C LYS A 116 17.50 25.09 -11.24
N GLY A 117 16.80 26.04 -11.87
CA GLY A 117 16.61 26.07 -13.33
C GLY A 117 15.74 24.93 -13.85
N ILE A 118 14.97 24.25 -12.98
CA ILE A 118 14.09 23.15 -13.36
C ILE A 118 12.69 23.72 -13.64
N PRO A 119 12.26 23.79 -14.92
CA PRO A 119 10.92 24.28 -15.23
C PRO A 119 9.87 23.31 -14.68
N CYS A 120 8.89 23.83 -13.95
CA CYS A 120 7.77 23.04 -13.42
C CYS A 120 6.43 23.71 -13.76
N LEU A 121 5.46 22.89 -14.13
CA LEU A 121 4.06 23.29 -14.31
C LEU A 121 3.29 22.86 -13.07
N TYR A 122 2.47 23.75 -12.51
CA TYR A 122 1.61 23.43 -11.37
C TYR A 122 0.31 24.22 -11.46
N THR A 123 -0.70 23.73 -10.74
CA THR A 123 -1.99 24.41 -10.55
C THR A 123 -2.40 24.29 -9.09
N THR A 124 -3.29 25.18 -8.65
CA THR A 124 -3.92 25.10 -7.33
C THR A 124 -5.14 24.18 -7.40
N LEU A 125 -5.29 23.28 -6.43
CA LEU A 125 -6.42 22.36 -6.37
C LEU A 125 -7.66 23.05 -5.78
N SER A 126 -8.86 22.60 -6.16
CA SER A 126 -10.09 22.90 -5.42
C SER A 126 -10.07 22.23 -4.05
N GLU A 127 -10.86 22.72 -3.10
CA GLU A 127 -10.93 22.16 -1.74
C GLU A 127 -11.21 20.65 -1.71
N GLU A 128 -12.16 20.20 -2.52
CA GLU A 128 -12.51 18.77 -2.62
C GLU A 128 -11.32 17.93 -3.13
N ASN A 129 -10.68 18.37 -4.22
CA ASN A 129 -9.52 17.67 -4.77
C ASN A 129 -8.30 17.77 -3.85
N TYR A 130 -8.17 18.85 -3.08
CA TYR A 130 -7.11 19.05 -2.11
C TYR A 130 -7.20 18.03 -0.97
N LEU A 131 -8.37 17.84 -0.37
CA LEU A 131 -8.54 16.85 0.70
C LEU A 131 -8.26 15.42 0.19
N ARG A 132 -8.71 15.07 -1.02
CA ARG A 132 -8.37 13.77 -1.62
C ARG A 132 -6.86 13.61 -1.82
N ALA A 133 -6.19 14.64 -2.34
CA ALA A 133 -4.75 14.63 -2.57
C ALA A 133 -3.94 14.53 -1.26
N LEU A 134 -4.39 15.19 -0.19
CA LEU A 134 -3.81 15.09 1.15
C LEU A 134 -3.90 13.66 1.72
N ASN A 135 -5.07 13.00 1.59
CA ASN A 135 -5.23 11.62 2.05
C ASN A 135 -4.31 10.65 1.28
N HIS A 136 -4.20 10.84 -0.03
CA HIS A 136 -3.26 10.06 -0.85
C HIS A 136 -1.80 10.29 -0.43
N LEU A 137 -1.42 11.56 -0.19
CA LEU A 137 -0.07 11.89 0.28
C LEU A 137 0.23 11.27 1.65
N PHE A 138 -0.74 11.28 2.58
CA PHE A 138 -0.59 10.64 3.89
C PHE A 138 -0.31 9.13 3.75
N GLN A 139 -1.06 8.43 2.89
CA GLN A 139 -0.81 7.00 2.61
C GLN A 139 0.58 6.75 2.02
N GLN A 140 1.02 7.58 1.08
CA GLN A 140 2.37 7.46 0.49
C GLN A 140 3.46 7.66 1.55
N LEU A 141 3.32 8.67 2.41
CA LEU A 141 4.29 8.95 3.48
C LEU A 141 4.30 7.84 4.55
N MET A 142 3.14 7.22 4.82
CA MET A 142 3.07 6.06 5.70
C MET A 142 3.84 4.86 5.13
N ALA A 143 3.67 4.57 3.83
CA ALA A 143 4.40 3.51 3.15
C ALA A 143 5.92 3.81 3.13
N ASP A 144 6.31 5.05 2.86
CA ASP A 144 7.70 5.49 2.93
C ASP A 144 8.29 5.31 4.34
N TYR A 145 7.53 5.66 5.38
CA TYR A 145 7.94 5.44 6.77
C TYR A 145 8.08 3.95 7.09
N GLN A 146 7.15 3.10 6.66
CA GLN A 146 7.24 1.65 6.85
C GLN A 146 8.52 1.07 6.24
N ASN A 147 8.92 1.57 5.08
CA ASN A 147 10.14 1.13 4.40
C ASN A 147 11.42 1.68 5.01
N SER A 148 11.44 2.98 5.35
CA SER A 148 12.67 3.68 5.75
C SER A 148 12.87 3.79 7.25
N GLN A 149 11.80 3.71 8.03
CA GLN A 149 11.76 3.98 9.48
C GLN A 149 12.38 5.34 9.85
N SER A 150 12.36 6.31 8.93
CA SER A 150 13.08 7.57 9.10
C SER A 150 12.27 8.62 9.86
N PHE A 151 12.97 9.43 10.68
CA PHE A 151 12.35 10.54 11.40
C PHE A 151 11.86 11.64 10.47
N GLU A 152 12.49 11.84 9.32
CA GLU A 152 12.04 12.78 8.29
C GLU A 152 10.65 12.40 7.78
N LYS A 153 10.38 11.09 7.58
CA LYS A 153 9.05 10.63 7.18
C LYS A 153 8.01 10.78 8.29
N LEU A 154 8.40 10.62 9.56
CA LEU A 154 7.51 10.97 10.68
C LEU A 154 7.20 12.47 10.73
N ALA A 155 8.17 13.33 10.45
CA ALA A 155 7.96 14.77 10.37
C ALA A 155 7.05 15.15 9.19
N ASP A 156 7.23 14.51 8.03
CA ASP A 156 6.35 14.67 6.87
C ASP A 156 4.91 14.21 7.18
N LEU A 157 4.75 13.10 7.90
CA LEU A 157 3.44 12.62 8.38
C LEU A 157 2.79 13.62 9.34
N LEU A 158 3.56 14.23 10.23
CA LEU A 158 3.05 15.25 11.14
C LEU A 158 2.52 16.48 10.39
N GLU A 159 3.27 16.94 9.39
CA GLU A 159 2.88 18.07 8.54
C GLU A 159 1.58 17.79 7.79
N VAL A 160 1.46 16.62 7.15
CA VAL A 160 0.26 16.31 6.37
C VAL A 160 -0.95 16.04 7.27
N MET A 161 -0.78 15.49 8.47
CA MET A 161 -1.86 15.38 9.46
C MET A 161 -2.40 16.76 9.83
N GLY A 162 -1.53 17.74 10.07
CA GLY A 162 -1.93 19.12 10.33
C GLY A 162 -2.73 19.73 9.17
N ALA A 163 -2.28 19.50 7.92
CA ALA A 163 -2.99 19.97 6.74
C ALA A 163 -4.38 19.31 6.58
N ILE A 164 -4.50 18.00 6.85
CA ILE A 164 -5.79 17.28 6.82
C ILE A 164 -6.76 17.82 7.88
N VAL A 165 -6.27 18.09 9.09
CA VAL A 165 -7.09 18.66 10.18
C VAL A 165 -7.69 20.00 9.76
N LYS A 166 -6.85 20.90 9.22
CA LYS A 166 -7.30 22.20 8.70
C LYS A 166 -8.29 22.04 7.54
N ALA A 167 -8.00 21.17 6.58
CA ALA A 167 -8.88 20.91 5.43
C ALA A 167 -10.23 20.30 5.83
N ARG A 168 -10.35 19.72 7.03
CA ARG A 168 -11.61 19.23 7.61
C ARG A 168 -12.34 20.26 8.46
N GLY A 169 -11.84 21.49 8.55
CA GLY A 169 -12.45 22.56 9.35
C GLY A 169 -12.16 22.46 10.84
N SER A 170 -11.07 21.80 11.24
CA SER A 170 -10.63 21.71 12.64
C SER A 170 -9.23 22.30 12.83
N THR A 171 -8.85 22.48 14.08
CA THR A 171 -7.55 23.01 14.50
C THR A 171 -6.65 21.93 15.07
N TRP A 172 -5.34 22.20 15.09
CA TRP A 172 -4.36 21.28 15.67
C TRP A 172 -4.57 21.11 17.18
N GLU A 173 -5.02 22.19 17.82
CA GLU A 173 -5.36 22.28 19.23
C GLU A 173 -6.51 21.35 19.58
N GLU A 174 -7.59 21.35 18.77
CA GLU A 174 -8.75 20.45 18.94
C GLU A 174 -8.35 18.98 18.78
N LEU A 175 -7.56 18.64 17.74
CA LEU A 175 -7.05 17.28 17.58
C LEU A 175 -6.18 16.85 18.78
N THR A 176 -5.34 17.76 19.27
CA THR A 176 -4.46 17.50 20.42
C THR A 176 -5.26 17.33 21.72
N ALA A 177 -6.31 18.12 21.92
CA ALA A 177 -7.22 17.97 23.05
C ALA A 177 -7.93 16.59 23.00
N LEU A 178 -8.43 16.18 21.84
CA LEU A 178 -9.02 14.85 21.64
C LEU A 178 -8.00 13.74 21.93
N ARG A 179 -6.76 13.86 21.46
CA ARG A 179 -5.66 12.91 21.75
C ARG A 179 -5.39 12.80 23.24
N LYS A 180 -5.34 13.92 23.98
CA LYS A 180 -5.15 13.95 25.43
C LYS A 180 -6.30 13.25 26.17
N LYS A 181 -7.55 13.59 25.84
CA LYS A 181 -8.75 12.93 26.40
C LYS A 181 -8.73 11.42 26.19
N ARG A 182 -8.35 10.95 24.98
CA ARG A 182 -8.20 9.51 24.72
C ARG A 182 -7.08 8.87 25.53
N LYS A 183 -5.96 9.58 25.75
CA LYS A 183 -4.86 9.10 26.59
C LYS A 183 -5.27 8.99 28.06
N GLU A 184 -6.08 9.91 28.56
CA GLU A 184 -6.67 9.84 29.90
C GLU A 184 -7.63 8.65 30.02
N GLN A 185 -8.49 8.44 29.01
CA GLN A 185 -9.49 7.39 29.01
C GLN A 185 -8.90 5.98 28.83
N TYR A 186 -7.91 5.80 27.95
CA TYR A 186 -7.42 4.49 27.53
C TYR A 186 -5.94 4.23 27.87
N GLY A 187 -5.23 5.21 28.43
CA GLY A 187 -3.78 5.18 28.56
C GLY A 187 -3.06 5.48 27.23
N GLY A 188 -1.73 5.42 27.27
CA GLY A 188 -0.88 5.47 26.08
C GLY A 188 -0.17 4.15 25.83
N TYR A 189 0.77 4.15 24.89
CA TYR A 189 1.50 2.95 24.45
C TYR A 189 2.76 2.67 25.29
N GLU A 190 3.02 3.42 26.36
CA GLU A 190 4.24 3.32 27.18
C GLU A 190 4.41 1.95 27.86
N LYS A 191 3.29 1.29 28.20
CA LYS A 191 3.30 -0.05 28.81
C LYS A 191 3.54 -1.20 27.83
N ARG A 192 3.60 -0.93 26.52
CA ARG A 192 3.88 -1.93 25.45
C ARG A 192 2.94 -3.16 25.49
N ILE A 193 1.69 -2.95 25.86
CA ILE A 193 0.70 -4.03 25.99
C ILE A 193 0.26 -4.51 24.60
N PHE A 194 0.39 -5.81 24.35
CA PHE A 194 -0.12 -6.48 23.15
C PHE A 194 -1.22 -7.47 23.55
N LEU A 195 -2.46 -7.19 23.15
CA LEU A 195 -3.62 -8.01 23.46
C LEU A 195 -3.59 -9.30 22.63
N LYS A 196 -3.63 -10.46 23.29
CA LYS A 196 -3.55 -11.77 22.62
C LYS A 196 -4.91 -12.40 22.35
N GLU A 197 -5.82 -12.34 23.31
CA GLU A 197 -7.13 -12.95 23.22
C GLU A 197 -8.13 -12.20 24.10
N VAL A 198 -9.41 -12.29 23.75
CA VAL A 198 -10.53 -11.78 24.54
C VAL A 198 -11.55 -12.91 24.61
N ASN A 199 -11.82 -13.41 25.81
CA ASN A 199 -12.89 -14.36 26.02
C ASN A 199 -14.20 -13.61 26.25
N LYS A 200 -15.27 -14.07 25.61
CA LYS A 200 -16.62 -13.61 25.95
C LYS A 200 -17.00 -14.21 27.32
N PRO A 201 -17.73 -13.46 28.15
CA PRO A 201 -18.25 -13.97 29.41
C PRO A 201 -19.18 -15.16 29.18
#